data_AF-A0A4Y2J390-F1
#
_entry.id   AF-A0A4Y2J390-F1
#
_cell.length_a   1.000
_cell.length_b   1.000
_cell.length_c   1.000
_cell.angle_alpha   90.00
_cell.angle_beta   90.00
_cell.angle_gamma   90.00
#
_symmetry.space_group_name_H-M   'P 1'
#
loop_
_entity.id
_entity.type
_entity.pdbx_description
1 polymer ?
#
loop_
_entity_poly.entity_id
_entity_poly.type
_entity_poly.pdbx_seq_one_letter_code
_entity_poly.pdbx_strand_id
1 'polypeptide(L)'
;MDINTLYDMNRNLSKKAIPIPPIHDTDGINDTPFVKANVFKHILEISFQENPEPYCNLHINDVSNSINSYFNNLRTYSTPDLISSQEVINLIKKINPRKAIGPDGDPNKAVRMLTLNAVTHLTKIFNKCLILQTFRMLGKCSYA
;
A
#
# COMPACT_ATOMS: atom_id res chain seq x y z
N MET A 1 11.88 -4.99 38.23
CA MET A 1 11.32 -3.97 37.33
C MET A 1 10.35 -4.69 36.41
N ASP A 2 9.06 -4.35 36.46
CA ASP A 2 8.03 -5.08 35.70
C ASP A 2 8.08 -4.70 34.20
N ILE A 3 7.78 -5.68 33.35
CA ILE A 3 7.84 -5.58 31.89
C ILE A 3 6.82 -4.56 31.36
N ASN A 4 5.67 -4.45 32.03
CA ASN A 4 4.67 -3.43 31.72
C ASN A 4 5.20 -2.01 32.01
N THR A 5 5.94 -1.85 33.11
CA THR A 5 6.56 -0.57 33.46
C THR A 5 7.64 -0.18 32.46
N LEU A 6 8.44 -1.15 31.99
CA LEU A 6 9.47 -0.91 30.96
C LEU A 6 8.84 -0.53 29.61
N TYR A 7 7.74 -1.17 29.23
CA TYR A 7 6.99 -0.85 28.02
C TYR A 7 6.41 0.57 28.07
N ASP A 8 5.80 0.98 29.20
CA ASP A 8 5.25 2.32 29.36
C ASP A 8 6.34 3.40 29.35
N MET A 9 7.47 3.15 30.02
CA MET A 9 8.63 4.05 29.98
C MET A 9 9.17 4.21 28.56
N ASN A 10 9.32 3.12 27.81
CA ASN A 10 9.79 3.19 26.42
C ASN A 10 8.78 3.85 25.49
N ARG A 11 7.47 3.63 25.67
CA ARG A 11 6.41 4.29 24.91
C ARG A 11 6.42 5.81 25.10
N ASN A 12 6.68 6.27 26.33
CA ASN A 12 6.76 7.69 26.66
C ASN A 12 8.03 8.36 26.11
N LEU A 13 9.12 7.61 25.95
CA LEU A 13 10.39 8.11 25.38
C LEU A 13 10.44 8.05 23.84
N SER A 14 9.71 7.12 23.22
CA SER A 14 9.74 6.89 21.76
C SER A 14 8.70 7.69 20.98
N LYS A 15 7.61 8.13 21.61
CA LYS A 15 6.63 9.01 20.97
C LYS A 15 7.09 10.45 21.14
N LYS A 16 7.72 11.02 20.11
CA LYS A 16 7.77 12.48 19.96
C LYS A 16 6.31 12.93 20.00
N ALA A 17 5.89 13.55 21.11
CA ALA A 17 4.53 14.02 21.26
C ALA A 17 4.30 15.01 20.11
N ILE A 18 3.56 14.57 19.09
CA ILE A 18 3.12 15.46 18.03
C ILE A 18 2.19 16.43 18.75
N PRO A 19 2.49 17.73 18.77
CA PRO A 19 1.59 18.69 19.37
C PRO A 19 0.26 18.54 18.63
N ILE A 20 -0.73 17.99 19.30
CA ILE A 20 -2.08 17.95 18.75
C ILE A 20 -2.53 19.40 18.80
N PRO A 21 -2.81 20.04 17.66
CA PRO A 21 -3.25 21.43 17.66
C PRO A 21 -4.50 21.53 18.55
N PRO A 22 -4.62 22.58 19.38
CA PRO A 22 -5.78 22.77 20.23
C PRO A 22 -7.06 22.72 19.41
N ILE A 23 -8.04 21.95 19.89
CA ILE A 23 -9.38 21.94 19.30
C ILE A 23 -10.06 23.24 19.77
N HIS A 24 -10.18 24.21 18.86
CA HIS A 24 -10.79 25.51 19.12
C HIS A 24 -12.31 25.44 18.94
N ASP A 25 -13.03 26.02 19.90
CA ASP A 25 -14.46 26.33 19.76
C ASP A 25 -14.61 27.78 19.23
N THR A 26 -15.77 28.12 18.66
CA THR A 26 -16.08 29.49 18.20
C THR A 26 -16.03 30.54 19.31
N ASP A 27 -16.16 30.11 20.58
CA ASP A 27 -16.18 30.97 21.77
C ASP A 27 -14.90 30.91 22.62
N GLY A 28 -13.83 30.25 22.15
CA GLY A 28 -12.52 30.18 22.82
C GLY A 28 -12.00 28.77 23.12
N ILE A 29 -10.98 28.67 24.01
CA ILE A 29 -10.45 27.39 24.50
C ILE A 29 -11.22 27.01 25.77
N ASN A 30 -12.32 26.26 25.61
CA ASN A 30 -13.04 25.67 26.73
C ASN A 30 -12.57 24.22 26.94
N ASP A 31 -11.78 23.99 28.01
CA ASP A 31 -11.06 22.73 28.24
C ASP A 31 -11.86 21.61 28.90
N THR A 32 -13.16 21.82 29.16
CA THR A 32 -14.00 20.77 29.75
C THR A 32 -14.13 19.57 28.79
N PRO A 33 -13.98 18.32 29.27
CA PRO A 33 -14.08 17.12 28.42
C PRO A 33 -15.36 17.04 27.59
N PHE A 34 -16.48 17.51 28.15
CA PHE A 34 -17.77 17.60 27.46
C PHE A 34 -17.74 18.53 26.25
N VAL A 35 -17.14 19.72 26.38
CA VAL A 35 -17.04 20.69 25.30
C VAL A 35 -16.14 20.15 24.19
N LYS A 36 -14.99 19.56 24.55
CA LYS A 36 -14.09 18.91 23.59
C LYS A 36 -14.80 17.79 22.81
N ALA A 37 -15.61 16.97 23.48
CA ALA A 37 -16.36 15.90 22.82
C ALA A 37 -17.38 16.44 21.80
N ASN A 38 -18.07 17.54 22.13
CA ASN A 38 -19.02 18.17 21.21
C ASN A 38 -18.34 18.83 20.01
N VAL A 39 -17.22 19.55 20.23
CA VAL A 39 -16.46 20.13 19.12
C VAL A 39 -15.89 19.03 18.22
N PHE A 40 -15.38 17.94 18.81
CA PHE A 40 -14.90 16.79 18.04
C PHE A 40 -16.03 16.14 17.22
N LYS A 41 -17.21 15.93 17.81
CA LYS A 41 -18.40 15.44 17.09
C LYS A 41 -18.73 16.34 15.92
N HIS A 42 -18.76 17.65 16.12
CA HIS A 42 -19.09 18.62 15.09
C HIS A 42 -18.07 18.63 13.93
N ILE A 43 -16.78 18.61 14.24
CA ILE A 43 -15.71 18.53 13.23
C ILE A 43 -15.82 17.24 12.42
N LEU A 44 -16.07 16.11 13.08
CA LEU A 44 -16.28 14.84 12.39
C LEU A 44 -17.50 14.90 11.47
N GLU A 45 -18.61 15.44 11.97
CA GLU A 45 -19.84 15.59 11.18
C GLU A 45 -19.59 16.40 9.91
N ILE A 46 -18.89 17.53 10.00
CA ILE A 46 -18.50 18.33 8.82
C ILE A 46 -17.54 17.58 7.91
N SER A 47 -16.54 16.88 8.48
CA SER A 47 -15.50 16.20 7.70
C SER A 47 -16.03 15.02 6.88
N PHE A 48 -17.11 14.38 7.35
CA PHE A 48 -17.75 13.23 6.70
C PHE A 48 -19.06 13.60 5.99
N GLN A 49 -19.42 14.88 5.92
CA GLN A 49 -20.54 15.32 5.08
C GLN A 49 -20.19 15.15 3.60
N GLU A 50 -21.20 14.79 2.81
CA GLU A 50 -21.07 14.80 1.35
C GLU A 50 -20.78 16.21 0.87
N ASN A 51 -19.96 16.32 -0.18
CA ASN A 51 -19.60 17.62 -0.73
C ASN A 51 -20.87 18.33 -1.24
N PRO A 52 -21.23 19.51 -0.70
CA PRO A 52 -22.50 20.15 -1.02
C PRO A 52 -22.56 20.58 -2.49
N GLU A 53 -23.72 20.40 -3.12
CA GLU A 53 -23.98 20.91 -4.47
C GLU A 53 -24.22 22.44 -4.46
N PRO A 54 -23.81 23.16 -5.51
CA PRO A 54 -23.21 22.65 -6.74
C PRO A 54 -21.71 22.41 -6.63
N TYR A 55 -21.23 21.31 -7.22
CA TYR A 55 -19.80 21.03 -7.27
C TYR A 55 -19.03 22.13 -8.01
N CYS A 56 -17.81 22.41 -7.55
CA CYS A 56 -16.91 23.33 -8.25
C CYS A 56 -16.35 22.67 -9.51
N ASN A 57 -16.96 22.97 -10.67
CA ASN A 57 -16.54 22.45 -11.98
C ASN A 57 -15.06 22.71 -12.31
N LEU A 58 -14.51 23.85 -11.86
CA LEU A 58 -13.09 24.16 -12.01
C LEU A 58 -12.23 23.12 -11.28
N HIS A 59 -12.56 22.82 -10.02
CA HIS A 59 -11.83 21.83 -9.24
C HIS A 59 -11.94 20.42 -9.81
N ILE A 60 -13.14 20.02 -10.27
CA ILE A 60 -13.33 18.73 -10.96
C ILE A 60 -12.42 18.65 -12.20
N ASN A 61 -12.37 19.72 -13.00
CA ASN A 61 -11.53 19.78 -14.18
C ASN A 61 -10.04 19.70 -13.82
N ASP A 62 -9.60 20.41 -12.78
CA ASP A 62 -8.21 20.37 -12.31
C ASP A 62 -7.79 18.97 -11.85
N VAL A 63 -8.65 18.29 -11.09
CA VAL A 63 -8.42 16.90 -10.65
C VAL A 63 -8.37 15.97 -11.86
N SER A 64 -9.33 16.10 -12.78
CA SER A 64 -9.35 15.30 -14.02
C SER A 64 -8.10 15.51 -14.86
N ASN A 65 -7.66 16.77 -15.03
CA ASN A 65 -6.44 17.13 -15.74
C ASN A 65 -5.20 16.55 -15.05
N SER A 66 -5.14 16.57 -13.72
CA SER A 66 -4.04 15.98 -12.95
C SER A 66 -3.97 14.46 -13.14
N ILE A 67 -5.12 13.77 -13.08
CA ILE A 67 -5.22 12.33 -13.32
C ILE A 67 -4.80 12.00 -14.76
N ASN A 68 -5.32 12.72 -15.74
CA ASN A 68 -4.98 12.53 -17.14
C ASN A 68 -3.49 12.79 -17.41
N SER A 69 -2.94 13.85 -16.83
CA SER A 69 -1.50 14.15 -16.89
C SER A 69 -0.68 13.01 -16.30
N TYR A 70 -1.06 12.47 -15.14
CA TYR A 70 -0.38 11.33 -14.52
C TYR A 70 -0.36 10.11 -15.44
N PHE A 71 -1.52 9.71 -16.00
CA PHE A 71 -1.60 8.55 -16.90
C PHE A 71 -0.90 8.78 -18.25
N ASN A 72 -0.90 9.99 -18.77
CA ASN A 72 -0.17 10.32 -20.01
C ASN A 72 1.35 10.30 -19.79
N ASN A 73 1.83 10.76 -18.63
CA ASN A 73 3.24 10.68 -18.24
C ASN A 73 3.68 9.26 -17.81
N LEU A 74 2.74 8.36 -17.51
CA LEU A 74 3.03 6.93 -17.35
C LEU A 74 3.35 6.24 -18.68
N ARG A 75 2.89 6.77 -19.81
CA ARG A 75 3.09 6.15 -21.12
C ARG A 75 4.51 6.30 -21.66
N THR A 76 5.35 7.13 -21.03
CA THR A 76 6.74 7.39 -21.42
C THR A 76 7.76 6.43 -20.81
N TYR A 77 7.34 5.44 -20.02
CA TYR A 77 8.27 4.39 -19.60
C TYR A 77 8.68 3.54 -20.81
N SER A 78 10.00 3.42 -21.02
CA SER A 78 10.58 2.52 -22.02
C SER A 78 9.97 1.12 -21.89
N THR A 79 9.81 0.43 -23.02
CA THR A 79 9.43 -0.99 -23.03
C THR A 79 10.34 -1.74 -22.06
N PRO A 80 9.79 -2.49 -21.10
CA PRO A 80 10.61 -3.23 -20.15
C PRO A 80 11.38 -4.33 -20.90
N ASP A 81 12.61 -4.57 -20.49
CA ASP A 81 13.39 -5.69 -21.00
C ASP A 81 12.64 -7.00 -20.73
N LEU A 82 12.48 -7.80 -21.78
CA LEU A 82 11.82 -9.09 -21.68
C LEU A 82 12.74 -10.10 -21.00
N ILE A 83 12.16 -10.92 -20.13
CA ILE A 83 12.88 -11.98 -19.42
C ILE A 83 13.06 -13.17 -20.37
N SER A 84 14.27 -13.71 -20.42
CA SER A 84 14.61 -14.93 -21.14
C SER A 84 14.27 -16.19 -20.33
N SER A 85 14.05 -17.33 -21.01
CA SER A 85 13.84 -18.61 -20.32
C SER A 85 15.03 -18.99 -19.44
N GLN A 86 16.26 -18.61 -19.84
CA GLN A 86 17.47 -18.91 -19.07
C GLN A 86 17.51 -18.16 -17.73
N GLU A 87 17.05 -16.91 -17.70
CA GLU A 87 16.93 -16.15 -16.46
C GLU A 87 15.90 -16.78 -15.51
N VAL A 88 14.75 -17.22 -16.05
CA VAL A 88 13.74 -17.93 -15.24
C VAL A 88 14.31 -19.24 -14.66
N ILE A 89 15.09 -20.01 -15.44
CA ILE A 89 15.79 -21.20 -14.94
C ILE A 89 16.75 -20.84 -13.80
N ASN A 90 17.54 -19.78 -13.97
CA ASN A 90 18.50 -19.34 -12.97
C ASN A 90 17.82 -18.88 -11.67
N LEU A 91 16.65 -18.23 -11.78
CA LEU A 91 15.83 -17.85 -10.64
C LEU A 91 15.24 -19.06 -9.92
N ILE A 92 14.64 -20.01 -10.66
CA ILE A 92 14.11 -21.26 -10.10
C ILE A 92 15.20 -22.03 -9.33
N LYS A 93 16.42 -22.08 -9.88
CA LYS A 93 17.57 -22.73 -9.23
C LYS A 93 17.97 -22.10 -7.89
N LYS A 94 17.76 -20.78 -7.71
CA LYS A 94 18.05 -20.04 -6.47
C LYS A 94 17.01 -20.28 -5.36
N ILE A 95 15.84 -20.83 -5.68
CA ILE A 95 14.79 -21.10 -4.68
C ILE A 95 15.29 -22.17 -3.70
N ASN A 96 15.20 -21.88 -2.39
CA ASN A 96 15.53 -22.85 -1.35
C ASN A 96 14.46 -23.96 -1.31
N PRO A 97 14.82 -25.23 -1.59
CA PRO A 97 13.86 -26.33 -1.61
C PRO A 97 13.29 -26.68 -0.22
N ARG A 98 13.93 -26.21 0.86
CA ARG A 98 13.51 -26.45 2.26
C ARG A 98 12.63 -25.35 2.84
N LYS A 99 12.38 -24.27 2.09
CA LYS A 99 11.52 -23.19 2.56
C LYS A 99 10.06 -23.68 2.64
N ALA A 100 9.29 -23.08 3.55
CA ALA A 100 7.89 -23.44 3.80
C ALA A 100 7.08 -23.46 2.49
N ILE A 101 6.15 -24.42 2.44
CA ILE A 101 5.22 -24.66 1.34
C ILE A 101 4.34 -23.42 1.15
N GLY A 102 4.10 -23.05 -0.11
CA GLY A 102 3.22 -21.92 -0.43
C GLY A 102 1.75 -22.20 -0.07
N PRO A 103 0.87 -21.20 -0.18
CA PRO A 103 -0.56 -21.37 0.07
C PRO A 103 -1.21 -22.44 -0.85
N ASP A 104 -0.61 -22.68 -2.01
CA ASP A 104 -1.07 -23.68 -2.99
C ASP A 104 -0.75 -25.13 -2.59
N GLY A 105 -0.02 -25.35 -1.50
CA GLY A 105 0.35 -26.70 -1.04
C GLY A 105 1.54 -27.34 -1.78
N ASP A 106 2.02 -26.71 -2.84
CA ASP A 106 3.15 -27.23 -3.62
C ASP A 106 4.51 -26.93 -2.96
N PRO A 107 5.38 -27.94 -2.76
CA PRO A 107 6.70 -27.73 -2.21
C PRO A 107 7.61 -27.02 -3.21
N ASN A 108 8.52 -26.18 -2.72
CA ASN A 108 9.54 -25.52 -3.57
C ASN A 108 10.41 -26.51 -4.37
N LYS A 109 10.52 -27.76 -3.90
CA LYS A 109 11.16 -28.84 -4.65
C LYS A 109 10.44 -29.11 -5.99
N ALA A 110 9.11 -29.05 -6.04
CA ALA A 110 8.33 -29.22 -7.27
C ALA A 110 8.61 -28.10 -8.27
N VAL A 111 8.70 -26.84 -7.81
CA VAL A 111 9.07 -25.69 -8.65
C VAL A 111 10.46 -25.89 -9.27
N ARG A 112 11.41 -26.48 -8.54
CA ARG A 112 12.75 -26.81 -9.09
C ARG A 112 12.74 -27.96 -10.10
N MET A 113 11.69 -28.78 -10.13
CA MET A 113 11.54 -29.92 -11.04
C MET A 113 10.69 -29.59 -12.27
N LEU A 114 10.36 -28.31 -12.49
CA LEU A 114 9.63 -27.88 -13.68
C LEU A 114 10.39 -28.25 -14.96
N THR A 115 9.65 -28.79 -15.93
CA THR A 115 10.18 -29.11 -17.25
C THR A 115 10.49 -27.83 -18.03
N LEU A 116 11.38 -27.94 -19.03
CA LEU A 116 11.71 -26.80 -19.90
C LEU A 116 10.48 -26.20 -20.59
N ASN A 117 9.51 -27.06 -20.94
CA ASN A 117 8.23 -26.62 -21.51
C ASN A 117 7.47 -25.75 -20.50
N ALA A 118 7.35 -26.17 -19.24
CA ALA A 118 6.68 -25.39 -18.20
C ALA A 118 7.39 -24.05 -17.94
N VAL A 119 8.72 -24.06 -17.90
CA VAL A 119 9.52 -22.84 -17.78
C VAL A 119 9.26 -21.87 -18.93
N THR A 120 9.18 -22.38 -20.17
CA THR A 120 8.89 -21.53 -21.34
C THR A 120 7.51 -20.88 -21.24
N HIS A 121 6.51 -21.59 -20.73
CA HIS A 121 5.18 -21.01 -20.49
C HIS A 121 5.23 -19.95 -19.38
N LEU A 122 5.94 -20.21 -18.29
CA LEU A 122 6.16 -19.22 -17.21
C LEU A 122 6.83 -17.96 -17.74
N THR A 123 7.87 -18.07 -18.57
CA THR A 123 8.54 -16.93 -19.20
C THR A 123 7.56 -16.10 -20.03
N LYS A 124 6.67 -16.75 -20.81
CA LYS A 124 5.64 -16.04 -21.58
C LYS A 124 4.67 -15.29 -20.66
N ILE A 125 4.26 -15.89 -19.54
CA ILE A 125 3.39 -15.25 -18.55
C ILE A 125 4.08 -14.02 -17.95
N PHE A 126 5.33 -14.16 -17.47
CA PHE A 126 6.09 -13.03 -16.93
C PHE A 126 6.25 -11.90 -17.94
N ASN A 127 6.58 -12.21 -19.18
CA ASN A 127 6.73 -11.20 -20.24
C ASN A 127 5.42 -10.50 -20.57
N LYS A 128 4.28 -11.22 -20.55
CA LYS A 128 2.96 -10.58 -20.66
C LYS A 128 2.66 -9.66 -19.48
N CYS A 129 2.97 -10.08 -18.25
CA CYS A 129 2.79 -9.24 -17.06
C CYS A 129 3.65 -7.96 -17.11
N LEU A 130 4.89 -8.07 -17.57
CA LEU A 130 5.79 -6.92 -17.75
C LEU A 130 5.26 -5.93 -18.79
N ILE A 131 4.86 -6.43 -19.96
CA ILE A 131 4.27 -5.59 -21.03
C ILE A 131 3.01 -4.87 -20.54
N LEU A 132 2.16 -5.57 -19.79
CA LEU A 132 0.90 -5.01 -19.31
C LEU A 132 1.06 -4.12 -18.06
N GLN A 133 2.27 -4.04 -17.48
CA GLN A 133 2.53 -3.35 -16.20
C GLN A 133 1.54 -3.74 -15.08
N THR A 134 0.99 -4.96 -15.14
CA THR A 134 -0.13 -5.41 -14.30
C THR A 134 0.27 -5.76 -12.88
N PHE A 135 1.58 -5.84 -12.58
CA PHE A 135 2.09 -6.25 -11.28
C PHE A 135 1.87 -5.23 -10.14
N ARG A 136 1.16 -4.12 -10.39
CA ARG A 136 0.96 -3.04 -9.41
C ARG A 136 0.05 -3.40 -8.22
N MET A 137 -0.51 -4.60 -8.14
CA MET A 137 -1.58 -4.95 -7.18
C MET A 137 -1.29 -6.16 -6.28
N LEU A 138 -0.04 -6.47 -5.96
CA LEU A 138 0.27 -7.47 -4.90
C LEU A 138 1.36 -6.94 -3.94
N GLY A 139 1.09 -5.77 -3.38
CA GLY A 139 1.81 -5.25 -2.23
C GLY A 139 1.44 -6.02 -0.97
N LYS A 140 2.26 -7.02 -0.63
CA LYS A 140 2.40 -7.63 0.72
C LYS A 140 1.09 -7.96 1.46
N CYS A 141 0.44 -9.08 1.11
CA CYS A 141 -0.32 -9.84 2.11
C CYS A 141 0.68 -10.61 2.99
N SER A 142 1.34 -9.91 3.90
CA SER A 142 1.96 -10.58 5.06
C SER A 142 0.80 -10.89 6.00
N TYR A 143 0.38 -12.15 6.05
CA TYR A 143 -0.52 -12.63 7.09
C TYR A 143 0.20 -12.43 8.43
N ALA A 144 -0.43 -11.64 9.31
CA ALA A 144 -0.11 -11.56 10.73
C ALA A 144 -0.66 -12.79 11.45
#